data_AF-A0A424QC49-F1
#
_entry.id   AF-A0A424QC49-F1
#
_cell.length_a   1.000
_cell.length_b   1.000
_cell.length_c   1.000
_cell.angle_alpha   90.00
_cell.angle_beta   90.00
_cell.angle_gamma   90.00
#
_symmetry.space_group_name_H-M   'P 1'
#
loop_
_entity.id
_entity.type
_entity.pdbx_description
1 polymer ?
#
loop_
_entity_poly.entity_id
_entity_poly.type
_entity_poly.pdbx_seq_one_letter_code
_entity_poly.pdbx_strand_id
1 'polypeptide(L)'
;MGAIRPLISNHESLRRRLSALPWNRDVNLAIQVQEQLQDPLKLSQLSDNIPSFMKHLSKKDVEDSEFIFVAWKPEPIRKTLLPIPETIQHPKDTLEDAHEAMLDAMDEQNKPEPVEIKREKESIGVEKESTAKHKESELEINTNVNIESTLESREPKTEIKPVDKVVNKSSITSIENESLETYLGFLVALGLDEDASNITVQGSNSIDYIRKSIAPHVGIEPRDMRIDRMLRIVLRLMPKGEPKDKRRITMLDQITSVLPKYKKWMKARLEARHSSAKGNFLEDAKRLGIALNRIPGPGFPVPLTNDDKSLPNSADLDGLSDEVNILVNSMSIPSASGIVVEAV
;
A
#
# COMPACT_ATOMS: atom_id res chain seq x y z
N MET A 1 39.65 22.28 5.31
CA MET A 1 38.41 21.66 4.78
C MET A 1 37.28 22.66 4.43
N GLY A 2 37.25 23.89 4.97
CA GLY A 2 36.16 24.85 4.69
C GLY A 2 36.11 25.41 3.26
N ALA A 3 37.27 25.57 2.59
CA ALA A 3 37.35 26.19 1.25
C ALA A 3 36.87 25.28 0.09
N ILE A 4 36.74 23.96 0.31
CA ILE A 4 36.40 23.00 -0.76
C ILE A 4 34.88 22.85 -0.92
N ARG A 5 34.11 22.98 0.17
CA ARG A 5 32.64 22.90 0.14
C ARG A 5 31.98 23.84 -0.88
N PRO A 6 32.35 25.14 -0.97
CA PRO A 6 31.78 26.02 -1.99
C PRO A 6 32.18 25.63 -3.42
N LEU A 7 33.34 25.02 -3.62
CA LEU A 7 33.77 24.52 -4.93
C LEU A 7 32.94 23.28 -5.35
N ILE A 8 32.64 22.39 -4.40
CA ILE A 8 31.78 21.23 -4.63
C ILE A 8 30.34 21.67 -4.94
N SER A 9 29.80 22.67 -4.22
CA SER A 9 28.46 23.19 -4.53
C SER A 9 28.39 23.85 -5.92
N ASN A 10 29.48 24.48 -6.34
CA ASN A 10 29.59 25.13 -7.65
C ASN A 10 30.01 24.16 -8.77
N HIS A 11 30.14 22.86 -8.49
CA HIS A 11 30.56 21.87 -9.48
C HIS A 11 29.61 21.76 -10.67
N GLU A 12 28.30 21.92 -10.45
CA GLU A 12 27.31 21.89 -11.53
C GLU A 12 27.50 23.03 -12.54
N SER A 13 27.75 24.25 -12.05
CA SER A 13 27.98 25.41 -12.92
C SER A 13 29.29 25.29 -13.71
N LEU A 14 30.33 24.74 -13.07
CA LEU A 14 31.60 24.42 -13.74
C LEU A 14 31.40 23.41 -14.87
N ARG A 15 30.65 22.32 -14.62
CA ARG A 15 30.34 21.31 -15.63
C ARG A 15 29.62 21.88 -16.84
N ARG A 16 28.62 22.73 -16.62
CA ARG A 16 27.87 23.38 -17.71
C ARG A 16 28.76 24.27 -18.58
N ARG A 17 29.72 24.97 -17.97
CA ARG A 17 30.69 25.81 -18.70
C ARG A 17 31.68 24.96 -19.50
N LEU A 18 32.18 23.87 -18.91
CA LEU A 18 33.08 22.96 -19.61
C LEU A 18 32.38 22.23 -20.75
N SER A 19 31.13 21.78 -20.58
CA SER A 19 30.39 21.10 -21.66
C SER A 19 30.08 21.99 -22.87
N ALA A 20 30.13 23.31 -22.72
CA ALA A 20 29.89 24.24 -23.82
C ALA A 20 31.12 24.48 -24.72
N LEU A 21 32.31 24.02 -24.31
CA LEU A 21 33.54 24.18 -25.08
C LEU A 21 33.63 23.14 -26.21
N PRO A 22 34.22 23.51 -27.36
CA PRO A 22 34.40 22.62 -28.50
C PRO A 22 35.59 21.66 -28.29
N TRP A 23 35.38 20.61 -27.49
CA TRP A 23 36.41 19.61 -27.15
C TRP A 23 36.76 18.66 -28.30
N ASN A 24 35.99 18.65 -29.38
CA ASN A 24 36.27 17.92 -30.62
C ASN A 24 37.59 18.36 -31.31
N ARG A 25 38.22 19.44 -30.82
CA ARG A 25 39.48 20.00 -31.33
C ARG A 25 40.72 19.53 -30.56
N ASP A 26 40.55 18.96 -29.37
CA ASP A 26 41.66 18.42 -28.57
C ASP A 26 41.15 17.37 -27.59
N VAL A 27 41.18 16.11 -28.03
CA VAL A 27 40.64 14.97 -27.25
C VAL A 27 41.50 14.69 -26.01
N ASN A 28 42.82 14.87 -26.11
CA ASN A 28 43.74 14.63 -25.01
C ASN A 28 43.51 15.62 -23.86
N LEU A 29 43.32 16.91 -24.20
CA LEU A 29 42.99 17.93 -23.21
C LEU A 29 41.63 17.65 -22.56
N ALA A 30 40.65 17.17 -23.34
CA ALA A 30 39.34 16.81 -22.82
C ALA A 30 39.42 15.68 -21.77
N ILE A 31 40.22 14.64 -22.03
CA ILE A 31 40.44 13.52 -21.09
C ILE A 31 41.13 14.02 -19.81
N GLN A 32 42.15 14.88 -19.93
CA GLN A 32 42.83 15.47 -18.77
C GLN A 32 41.87 16.30 -17.92
N VAL A 33 41.04 17.12 -18.54
CA VAL A 33 40.03 17.93 -17.84
C VAL A 33 39.00 17.02 -17.16
N GLN A 34 38.62 15.90 -17.77
CA GLN A 34 37.73 14.92 -17.17
C GLN A 34 38.33 14.25 -15.93
N GLU A 35 39.62 13.91 -15.94
CA GLU A 35 40.33 13.37 -14.78
C GLU A 35 40.42 14.43 -13.67
N GLN A 36 40.79 15.67 -14.00
CA GLN A 36 40.88 16.77 -13.04
C GLN A 36 39.53 17.14 -12.42
N LEU A 37 38.42 16.89 -13.12
CA LEU A 37 37.06 17.12 -12.62
C LEU A 37 36.67 16.14 -11.50
N GLN A 38 37.33 14.98 -11.40
CA GLN A 38 37.11 14.02 -10.31
C GLN A 38 37.78 14.48 -9.00
N ASP A 39 38.84 15.27 -9.09
CA ASP A 39 39.63 15.74 -7.95
C ASP A 39 39.04 17.04 -7.36
N PRO A 40 38.51 17.05 -6.12
CA PRO A 40 37.87 18.23 -5.55
C PRO A 40 38.85 19.39 -5.30
N LEU A 41 40.15 19.12 -5.24
CA LEU A 41 41.21 20.13 -5.04
C LEU A 41 41.55 20.89 -6.32
N LYS A 42 41.31 20.31 -7.50
CA LYS A 42 41.67 20.91 -8.79
C LYS A 42 40.52 21.74 -9.40
N LEU A 43 39.33 21.72 -8.78
CA LEU A 43 38.14 22.41 -9.29
C LEU A 43 38.31 23.93 -9.40
N SER A 44 39.05 24.56 -8.47
CA SER A 44 39.34 26.01 -8.54
C SER A 44 40.26 26.35 -9.72
N GLN A 45 41.30 25.54 -9.92
CA GLN A 45 42.21 25.72 -11.06
C GLN A 45 41.48 25.52 -12.39
N LEU A 46 40.57 24.55 -12.46
CA LEU A 46 39.73 24.33 -13.64
C LEU A 46 38.82 25.53 -13.93
N SER A 47 38.19 26.13 -12.91
CA SER A 47 37.32 27.29 -13.13
C SER A 47 38.05 28.50 -13.69
N ASP A 48 39.28 28.71 -13.25
CA ASP A 48 40.12 29.84 -13.63
C ASP A 48 40.74 29.64 -15.02
N ASN A 49 40.99 28.39 -15.42
CA ASN A 49 41.60 28.04 -16.71
C ASN A 49 40.60 27.89 -17.87
N ILE A 50 39.29 28.03 -17.65
CA ILE A 50 38.30 27.98 -18.75
C ILE A 50 38.63 28.95 -19.91
N PRO A 51 39.01 30.22 -19.67
CA PRO A 51 39.36 31.13 -20.76
C PRO A 51 40.62 30.70 -21.52
N SER A 52 41.60 30.08 -20.85
CA SER A 52 42.82 29.59 -21.51
C SER A 52 42.53 28.36 -22.36
N PHE A 53 41.68 27.43 -21.89
CA PHE A 53 41.18 26.32 -22.70
C PHE A 53 40.41 26.79 -23.93
N MET A 54 39.53 27.79 -23.78
CA MET A 54 38.79 28.36 -24.91
C MET A 54 39.73 28.94 -25.97
N LYS A 55 40.77 29.69 -25.56
CA LYS A 55 41.78 30.24 -26.45
C LYS A 55 42.66 29.17 -27.10
N HIS A 56 42.90 28.06 -26.42
CA HIS A 56 43.67 26.94 -26.95
C HIS A 56 42.87 26.17 -28.00
N LEU A 57 41.62 25.81 -27.68
CA LEU A 57 40.71 25.12 -28.58
C LEU A 57 40.35 25.98 -29.81
N SER A 58 40.29 27.31 -29.67
CA SER A 58 39.99 28.18 -30.82
C SER A 58 41.07 28.19 -31.90
N LYS A 59 42.33 27.91 -31.53
CA LYS A 59 43.49 27.91 -32.44
C LYS A 59 43.74 26.59 -33.15
N LYS A 60 43.19 25.49 -32.62
CA LYS A 60 43.36 24.15 -33.19
C LYS A 60 42.23 23.82 -34.17
N ASP A 61 42.58 23.03 -35.18
CA ASP A 61 41.61 22.42 -36.10
C ASP A 61 40.88 21.25 -35.42
N VAL A 62 39.82 20.76 -36.05
CA VAL A 62 39.03 19.64 -35.51
C VAL A 62 39.83 18.34 -35.65
N GLU A 63 40.13 17.69 -34.52
CA GLU A 63 40.84 16.40 -34.47
C GLU A 63 39.87 15.24 -34.70
N ASP A 64 38.71 15.24 -34.02
CA ASP A 64 37.70 14.20 -34.13
C ASP A 64 36.28 14.81 -34.09
N SER A 65 35.54 14.69 -35.20
CA SER A 65 34.18 15.24 -35.33
C SER A 65 33.12 14.48 -34.53
N GLU A 66 33.37 13.23 -34.14
CA GLU A 66 32.40 12.40 -33.41
C GLU A 66 32.59 12.46 -31.89
N PHE A 67 33.67 13.10 -31.41
CA PHE A 67 33.95 13.19 -29.99
C PHE A 67 32.95 14.07 -29.23
N ILE A 68 32.23 13.47 -28.28
CA ILE A 68 31.29 14.15 -27.39
C ILE A 68 31.85 14.18 -25.97
N PHE A 69 32.08 15.38 -25.44
CA PHE A 69 32.54 15.56 -24.08
C PHE A 69 31.40 15.40 -23.07
N VAL A 70 31.50 14.39 -22.20
CA VAL A 70 30.56 14.16 -21.10
C VAL A 70 31.23 14.49 -19.77
N ALA A 71 30.85 15.63 -19.18
CA ALA A 71 31.42 16.07 -17.91
C ALA A 71 31.05 15.12 -16.76
N TRP A 72 32.07 14.55 -16.11
CA TRP A 72 31.94 13.62 -14.98
C TRP A 72 31.01 14.16 -13.89
N LYS A 73 30.23 13.26 -13.27
CA LYS A 73 29.36 13.56 -12.14
C LYS A 73 29.57 12.49 -11.06
N PRO A 74 29.60 12.84 -9.78
CA PRO A 74 29.61 11.84 -8.72
C PRO A 74 28.32 11.04 -8.79
N GLU A 75 28.42 9.72 -8.66
CA GLU A 75 27.23 8.88 -8.51
C GLU A 75 26.53 9.25 -7.19
N PRO A 76 25.21 9.43 -7.18
CA PRO A 76 24.50 9.68 -5.94
C PRO A 76 24.73 8.49 -5.02
N ILE A 77 25.25 8.76 -3.81
CA ILE A 77 25.42 7.75 -2.77
C ILE A 77 24.05 7.12 -2.57
N ARG A 78 23.86 5.90 -3.06
CA ARG A 78 22.69 5.10 -2.69
C ARG A 78 22.80 4.95 -1.19
N LYS A 79 21.81 5.45 -0.45
CA LYS A 79 21.71 5.20 0.99
C LYS A 79 21.46 3.70 1.15
N THR A 80 22.52 2.89 1.14
CA THR A 80 22.43 1.49 1.51
C THR A 80 22.16 1.47 2.99
N LEU A 81 20.90 1.22 3.36
CA LEU A 81 20.52 0.97 4.74
C LEU A 81 21.22 -0.35 5.13
N LEU A 82 22.34 -0.22 5.82
CA LEU A 82 22.94 -1.35 6.52
C LEU A 82 21.90 -1.86 7.54
N PRO A 83 21.59 -3.16 7.55
CA PRO A 83 20.64 -3.70 8.51
C PRO A 83 21.21 -3.50 9.91
N ILE A 84 20.47 -2.78 10.75
CA ILE A 84 20.72 -2.72 12.18
C ILE A 84 20.36 -4.12 12.72
N PRO A 85 21.26 -4.81 13.43
CA PRO A 85 20.92 -6.09 14.04
C PRO A 85 19.71 -5.93 14.98
N GLU A 86 18.74 -6.83 14.87
CA GLU A 86 17.44 -6.80 15.56
C GLU A 86 17.51 -6.87 17.10
N THR A 87 18.70 -6.78 17.71
CA THR A 87 18.95 -7.09 19.12
C THR A 87 18.84 -5.88 20.06
N ILE A 88 18.35 -4.72 19.61
CA ILE A 88 17.98 -3.61 20.52
C ILE A 88 16.53 -3.22 20.25
N GLN A 89 15.63 -4.19 20.34
CA GLN A 89 14.23 -3.91 20.64
C GLN A 89 14.10 -3.78 22.15
N HIS A 90 14.11 -2.55 22.66
CA HIS A 90 13.29 -2.04 23.76
C HIS A 90 13.58 -0.52 23.82
N PRO A 91 12.57 0.37 23.78
CA PRO A 91 12.81 1.74 24.25
C PRO A 91 13.21 1.62 25.73
N LYS A 92 14.44 2.00 26.06
CA LYS A 92 14.94 1.97 27.45
C LYS A 92 14.28 3.04 28.33
N ASP A 93 13.46 3.91 27.74
CA ASP A 93 12.97 5.11 28.41
C ASP A 93 11.51 5.02 28.85
N THR A 94 10.97 3.84 29.18
CA THR A 94 9.68 3.80 29.91
C THR A 94 9.86 3.78 31.43
N LEU A 95 11.03 3.31 31.91
CA LEU A 95 11.34 3.29 33.34
C LEU A 95 11.97 4.60 33.80
N GLU A 96 12.89 5.16 32.99
CA GLU A 96 13.51 6.47 33.24
C GLU A 96 12.44 7.58 33.25
N ASP A 97 11.54 7.57 32.26
CA ASP A 97 10.42 8.53 32.12
C ASP A 97 9.39 8.40 33.26
N ALA A 98 9.15 7.18 33.75
CA ALA A 98 8.32 6.96 34.94
C ALA A 98 9.00 7.44 36.23
N HIS A 99 10.32 7.31 36.33
CA HIS A 99 11.09 7.81 37.46
C HIS A 99 11.19 9.34 37.46
N GLU A 100 11.33 9.96 36.28
CA GLU A 100 11.30 11.41 36.11
C GLU A 100 9.93 11.99 36.50
N ALA A 101 8.83 11.38 36.07
CA ALA A 101 7.48 11.78 36.44
C ALA A 101 7.19 11.64 37.96
N MET A 102 7.75 10.63 38.63
CA MET A 102 7.63 10.48 40.08
C MET A 102 8.41 11.55 40.86
N LEU A 103 9.58 11.95 40.37
CA LEU A 103 10.38 13.01 41.00
C LEU A 103 9.72 14.38 40.83
N ASP A 104 9.19 14.69 39.64
CA ASP A 104 8.44 15.93 39.37
C ASP A 104 7.21 16.06 40.28
N ALA A 105 6.49 14.96 40.53
CA ALA A 105 5.32 14.96 41.43
C ALA A 105 5.68 15.17 42.91
N MET A 106 6.89 14.80 43.33
CA MET A 106 7.38 15.08 44.69
C MET A 106 7.88 16.52 44.84
N ASP A 107 8.46 17.10 43.79
CA ASP A 107 8.90 18.49 43.77
C ASP A 107 7.72 19.48 43.77
N GLU A 108 6.56 19.11 43.21
CA GLU A 108 5.33 19.91 43.30
C GLU A 108 4.75 19.99 44.72
N GLN A 109 4.95 18.98 45.57
CA GLN A 109 4.47 19.00 46.97
C GLN A 109 5.30 19.92 47.89
N ASN A 110 6.45 20.41 47.44
CA ASN A 110 7.30 21.35 48.18
C ASN A 110 7.16 22.81 47.74
N LYS A 111 6.16 23.13 46.91
CA LYS A 111 5.86 24.51 46.51
C LYS A 111 4.84 25.11 47.48
N PRO A 112 5.17 26.16 48.25
CA PRO A 112 4.21 26.79 49.15
C PRO A 112 3.09 27.44 48.33
N GLU A 113 1.85 27.05 48.61
CA GLU A 113 0.64 27.70 48.10
C GLU A 113 0.65 29.20 48.44
N PRO A 114 0.48 30.12 47.47
CA PRO A 114 0.23 31.52 47.79
C PRO A 114 -1.23 31.71 48.20
N VAL A 115 -1.42 31.77 49.52
CA VAL A 115 -2.44 32.46 50.33
C VAL A 115 -3.51 33.25 49.57
N GLU A 116 -4.78 32.85 49.76
CA GLU A 116 -5.98 33.62 49.44
C GLU A 116 -6.04 34.95 50.22
N ILE A 117 -6.29 36.07 49.52
CA ILE A 117 -6.84 37.30 50.11
C ILE A 117 -8.22 37.56 49.49
N LYS A 118 -9.25 37.49 50.32
CA LYS A 118 -10.65 37.82 49.99
C LYS A 118 -10.92 39.32 50.14
N ARG A 119 -11.83 39.85 49.30
CA ARG A 119 -12.82 40.96 49.45
C ARG A 119 -12.93 41.69 48.10
N GLU A 120 -14.08 42.07 47.52
CA GLU A 120 -15.46 42.24 48.00
C GLU A 120 -16.40 42.44 46.77
N LYS A 121 -17.67 41.98 46.87
CA LYS A 121 -18.92 42.53 46.31
C LYS A 121 -19.07 42.56 44.76
N GLU A 122 -20.23 42.38 44.12
CA GLU A 122 -21.63 42.40 44.54
C GLU A 122 -22.52 41.70 43.48
N SER A 123 -23.70 41.30 43.93
CA SER A 123 -24.83 40.63 43.28
C SER A 123 -25.58 41.41 42.19
N ILE A 124 -26.37 40.70 41.36
CA ILE A 124 -27.78 40.90 40.90
C ILE A 124 -27.99 39.93 39.71
N GLY A 125 -28.79 38.84 39.78
CA GLY A 125 -30.27 38.78 39.74
C GLY A 125 -30.76 38.85 38.27
N VAL A 126 -31.52 37.92 37.66
CA VAL A 126 -32.90 37.48 38.02
C VAL A 126 -33.31 36.24 37.18
N GLU A 127 -34.15 35.39 37.78
CA GLU A 127 -34.83 34.16 37.30
C GLU A 127 -35.96 34.38 36.26
N LYS A 128 -36.35 33.32 35.51
CA LYS A 128 -37.69 32.62 35.64
C LYS A 128 -38.02 31.66 34.47
N GLU A 129 -38.12 30.38 34.83
CA GLU A 129 -39.25 29.42 34.70
C GLU A 129 -40.27 29.45 33.53
N SER A 130 -40.57 28.24 32.98
CA SER A 130 -41.89 27.66 32.58
C SER A 130 -41.80 26.79 31.30
N THR A 131 -41.79 25.44 31.38
CA THR A 131 -42.89 24.44 31.34
C THR A 131 -43.34 23.91 29.96
N ALA A 132 -43.51 22.56 29.92
CA ALA A 132 -44.42 21.72 29.11
C ALA A 132 -44.01 21.34 27.67
N LYS A 133 -44.34 20.19 27.07
CA LYS A 133 -44.69 18.78 27.43
C LYS A 133 -45.07 18.09 26.09
N HIS A 134 -44.90 16.76 26.01
CA HIS A 134 -45.48 15.80 25.03
C HIS A 134 -44.92 15.73 23.60
N LYS A 135 -45.02 14.61 22.86
CA LYS A 135 -44.91 13.14 23.05
C LYS A 135 -45.20 12.52 21.67
N GLU A 136 -44.51 11.42 21.35
CA GLU A 136 -44.82 10.32 20.41
C GLU A 136 -46.13 10.33 19.59
N SER A 137 -46.04 9.94 18.32
CA SER A 137 -46.84 8.80 17.79
C SER A 137 -46.45 8.42 16.36
N GLU A 138 -46.40 7.10 16.14
CA GLU A 138 -46.34 6.37 14.89
C GLU A 138 -47.58 6.60 14.01
N LEU A 139 -47.48 6.29 12.71
CA LEU A 139 -48.51 5.52 11.99
C LEU A 139 -48.00 5.06 10.61
N GLU A 140 -47.99 3.74 10.43
CA GLU A 140 -48.05 3.04 9.15
C GLU A 140 -49.40 3.33 8.44
N ILE A 141 -49.50 3.12 7.12
CA ILE A 141 -50.58 2.39 6.42
C ILE A 141 -50.21 2.23 4.94
N ASN A 142 -50.46 1.01 4.45
CA ASN A 142 -50.24 0.49 3.09
C ASN A 142 -51.42 0.73 2.13
N THR A 143 -51.18 0.53 0.82
CA THR A 143 -51.99 -0.23 -0.19
C THR A 143 -52.25 0.44 -1.58
N ASN A 144 -51.56 -0.10 -2.59
CA ASN A 144 -52.01 -0.70 -3.87
C ASN A 144 -52.89 0.00 -4.96
N VAL A 145 -52.33 -0.02 -6.19
CA VAL A 145 -52.84 -0.63 -7.47
C VAL A 145 -53.36 0.26 -8.65
N ASN A 146 -52.71 0.00 -9.81
CA ASN A 146 -53.15 -0.09 -11.24
C ASN A 146 -53.09 1.03 -12.30
N ILE A 147 -52.25 0.74 -13.32
CA ILE A 147 -52.44 0.66 -14.80
C ILE A 147 -53.11 1.80 -15.59
N GLU A 148 -52.36 2.37 -16.57
CA GLU A 148 -52.70 2.50 -18.02
C GLU A 148 -51.41 2.93 -18.79
N SER A 149 -50.72 2.05 -19.52
CA SER A 149 -50.77 1.80 -20.98
C SER A 149 -50.46 3.00 -21.91
N THR A 150 -49.38 2.90 -22.71
CA THR A 150 -49.35 3.20 -24.16
C THR A 150 -48.09 2.59 -24.80
N LEU A 151 -48.32 1.80 -25.85
CA LEU A 151 -47.41 1.04 -26.73
C LEU A 151 -46.67 2.01 -27.70
N GLU A 152 -45.67 1.72 -28.54
CA GLU A 152 -45.38 0.57 -29.39
C GLU A 152 -44.03 0.87 -30.09
N SER A 153 -43.08 -0.06 -30.25
CA SER A 153 -42.89 -0.77 -31.52
C SER A 153 -41.96 -1.95 -31.36
N ARG A 154 -42.36 -3.06 -31.98
CA ARG A 154 -41.89 -4.43 -31.84
C ARG A 154 -41.52 -4.89 -33.26
N GLU A 155 -40.39 -5.59 -33.46
CA GLU A 155 -40.27 -6.97 -33.99
C GLU A 155 -39.26 -7.05 -35.15
N PRO A 156 -38.67 -8.22 -35.49
CA PRO A 156 -39.13 -9.57 -35.16
C PRO A 156 -38.11 -10.58 -34.61
N LYS A 157 -38.70 -11.59 -33.96
CA LYS A 157 -38.13 -12.88 -33.56
C LYS A 157 -38.13 -13.85 -34.75
N THR A 158 -37.22 -14.82 -34.72
CA THR A 158 -37.41 -16.14 -35.34
C THR A 158 -36.74 -17.16 -34.40
N GLU A 159 -37.54 -17.78 -33.53
CA GLU A 159 -37.98 -19.19 -33.57
C GLU A 159 -37.05 -20.13 -32.80
N ILE A 160 -37.56 -20.56 -31.64
CA ILE A 160 -37.05 -21.65 -30.80
C ILE A 160 -37.93 -22.86 -31.07
N LYS A 161 -37.34 -24.04 -31.31
CA LYS A 161 -37.92 -25.32 -30.88
C LYS A 161 -36.84 -26.31 -30.40
N PRO A 162 -37.21 -27.24 -29.51
CA PRO A 162 -36.42 -27.60 -28.33
C PRO A 162 -35.97 -29.07 -28.32
N VAL A 163 -34.81 -29.40 -27.75
CA VAL A 163 -34.50 -30.80 -27.40
C VAL A 163 -33.62 -30.84 -26.13
N ASP A 164 -34.22 -31.47 -25.12
CA ASP A 164 -33.69 -32.23 -23.99
C ASP A 164 -32.89 -31.57 -22.86
N LYS A 165 -33.66 -31.39 -21.77
CA LYS A 165 -33.23 -31.64 -20.39
C LYS A 165 -32.32 -32.87 -20.32
N VAL A 166 -31.02 -32.65 -20.13
CA VAL A 166 -30.20 -33.55 -19.32
C VAL A 166 -29.72 -32.76 -18.12
N VAL A 167 -30.49 -32.89 -17.05
CA VAL A 167 -30.06 -32.64 -15.70
C VAL A 167 -28.93 -33.64 -15.42
N ASN A 168 -27.67 -33.24 -15.61
CA ASN A 168 -26.54 -33.91 -14.96
C ASN A 168 -26.30 -33.23 -13.62
N LYS A 169 -27.23 -33.51 -12.71
CA LYS A 169 -27.10 -33.30 -11.27
C LYS A 169 -26.50 -34.59 -10.69
N SER A 170 -25.23 -34.83 -11.02
CA SER A 170 -24.37 -35.92 -10.52
C SER A 170 -22.99 -35.62 -11.12
N SER A 171 -22.00 -35.10 -10.40
CA SER A 171 -21.49 -35.55 -9.11
C SER A 171 -20.72 -34.41 -8.45
N ILE A 172 -21.23 -33.79 -7.39
CA ILE A 172 -20.47 -32.83 -6.57
C ILE A 172 -20.59 -33.30 -5.12
N THR A 173 -19.92 -34.39 -4.77
CA THR A 173 -19.88 -34.86 -3.37
C THR A 173 -18.69 -35.80 -3.21
N SER A 174 -17.48 -35.23 -3.14
CA SER A 174 -16.33 -35.80 -2.42
C SER A 174 -15.21 -34.77 -2.51
N ILE A 175 -15.39 -33.64 -1.81
CA ILE A 175 -14.24 -32.80 -1.49
C ILE A 175 -13.43 -33.64 -0.51
N GLU A 176 -12.16 -33.89 -0.81
CA GLU A 176 -11.26 -34.52 0.16
C GLU A 176 -11.26 -33.64 1.42
N ASN A 177 -11.45 -34.21 2.62
CA ASN A 177 -11.57 -33.43 3.87
C ASN A 177 -10.43 -32.43 4.07
N GLU A 178 -9.22 -32.81 3.66
CA GLU A 178 -8.01 -31.97 3.65
C GLU A 178 -8.19 -30.68 2.84
N SER A 179 -8.88 -30.74 1.69
CA SER A 179 -9.16 -29.57 0.86
C SER A 179 -10.02 -28.56 1.62
N LEU A 180 -11.03 -29.04 2.33
CA LEU A 180 -11.99 -28.21 3.08
C LEU A 180 -11.27 -27.49 4.23
N GLU A 181 -10.42 -28.20 4.97
CA GLU A 181 -9.63 -27.64 6.07
C GLU A 181 -8.76 -26.47 5.63
N THR A 182 -8.11 -26.54 4.45
CA THR A 182 -7.33 -25.41 3.92
C THR A 182 -8.19 -24.17 3.66
N TYR A 183 -9.39 -24.33 3.08
CA TYR A 183 -10.30 -23.18 2.90
C TYR A 183 -10.77 -22.60 4.22
N LEU A 184 -11.05 -23.43 5.23
CA LEU A 184 -11.40 -22.94 6.57
C LEU A 184 -10.25 -22.17 7.21
N GLY A 185 -9.02 -22.70 7.10
CA GLY A 185 -7.82 -22.01 7.57
C GLY A 185 -7.62 -20.65 6.90
N PHE A 186 -7.90 -20.56 5.59
CA PHE A 186 -7.90 -19.29 4.87
C PHE A 186 -8.97 -18.31 5.38
N LEU A 187 -10.22 -18.77 5.61
CA LEU A 187 -11.30 -17.92 6.15
C LEU A 187 -10.96 -17.38 7.54
N VAL A 188 -10.42 -18.23 8.42
CA VAL A 188 -9.92 -17.83 9.74
C VAL A 188 -8.80 -16.79 9.60
N ALA A 189 -7.86 -16.99 8.67
CA ALA A 189 -6.79 -16.01 8.42
C ALA A 189 -7.31 -14.65 7.93
N LEU A 190 -8.46 -14.61 7.23
CA LEU A 190 -9.16 -13.39 6.85
C LEU A 190 -9.97 -12.74 8.00
N GLY A 191 -10.16 -13.44 9.12
CA GLY A 191 -11.04 -13.01 10.21
C GLY A 191 -12.51 -13.28 9.94
N LEU A 192 -12.82 -14.35 9.20
CA LEU A 192 -14.18 -14.83 8.92
C LEU A 192 -14.47 -16.11 9.72
N ASP A 193 -14.19 -16.07 11.03
CA ASP A 193 -14.29 -17.22 11.94
C ASP A 193 -15.72 -17.77 12.07
N GLU A 194 -16.71 -16.88 12.07
CA GLU A 194 -18.13 -17.23 12.10
C GLU A 194 -18.56 -17.99 10.84
N ASP A 195 -18.14 -17.52 9.66
CA ASP A 195 -18.43 -18.17 8.39
C ASP A 195 -17.78 -19.55 8.31
N ALA A 196 -16.52 -19.67 8.77
CA ALA A 196 -15.80 -20.94 8.84
C ALA A 196 -16.52 -21.95 9.76
N SER A 197 -17.02 -21.48 10.90
CA SER A 197 -17.79 -22.30 11.85
C SER A 197 -19.10 -22.79 11.24
N ASN A 198 -19.83 -21.91 10.55
CA ASN A 198 -21.10 -22.24 9.90
C ASN A 198 -20.95 -23.31 8.80
N ILE A 199 -19.85 -23.26 8.03
CA ILE A 199 -19.55 -24.24 6.98
C ILE A 199 -19.36 -25.66 7.56
N THR A 200 -18.73 -25.75 8.74
CA THR A 200 -18.48 -27.02 9.43
C THR A 200 -19.78 -27.70 9.86
N VAL A 201 -20.80 -26.91 10.21
CA VAL A 201 -22.10 -27.41 10.71
C VAL A 201 -23.03 -27.87 9.58
N GLN A 202 -23.02 -27.20 8.43
CA GLN A 202 -24.06 -27.39 7.39
C GLN A 202 -23.76 -28.52 6.38
N GLY A 203 -22.51 -29.00 6.27
CA GLY A 203 -22.08 -30.29 5.68
C GLY A 203 -22.38 -30.55 4.19
N SER A 204 -23.37 -29.89 3.60
CA SER A 204 -23.83 -30.04 2.21
C SER A 204 -23.81 -28.67 1.55
N ASN A 205 -23.04 -28.54 0.46
CA ASN A 205 -22.74 -27.29 -0.27
C ASN A 205 -21.65 -26.39 0.33
N SER A 206 -20.66 -26.94 1.06
CA SER A 206 -19.56 -26.17 1.68
C SER A 206 -18.84 -25.20 0.71
N ILE A 207 -18.66 -25.58 -0.57
CA ILE A 207 -18.04 -24.71 -1.60
C ILE A 207 -18.86 -23.45 -1.86
N ASP A 208 -20.18 -23.59 -1.96
CA ASP A 208 -21.05 -22.44 -2.23
C ASP A 208 -21.09 -21.49 -1.04
N TYR A 209 -20.99 -22.01 0.19
CA TYR A 209 -20.84 -21.19 1.39
C TYR A 209 -19.50 -20.44 1.42
N ILE A 210 -18.39 -21.11 1.13
CA ILE A 210 -17.06 -20.45 1.02
C ILE A 210 -17.11 -19.35 -0.05
N ARG A 211 -17.76 -19.61 -1.20
CA ARG A 211 -17.92 -18.60 -2.25
C ARG A 211 -18.75 -17.42 -1.76
N LYS A 212 -19.86 -17.68 -1.07
CA LYS A 212 -20.76 -16.65 -0.53
C LYS A 212 -20.13 -15.81 0.59
N SER A 213 -19.21 -16.37 1.38
CA SER A 213 -18.48 -15.61 2.39
C SER A 213 -17.42 -14.70 1.77
N ILE A 214 -16.72 -15.15 0.73
CA ILE A 214 -15.63 -14.39 0.10
C ILE A 214 -16.15 -13.30 -0.86
N ALA A 215 -17.16 -13.61 -1.68
CA ALA A 215 -17.61 -12.73 -2.77
C ALA A 215 -18.01 -11.29 -2.34
N PRO A 216 -18.70 -11.07 -1.22
CA PRO A 216 -19.06 -9.72 -0.74
C PRO A 216 -17.85 -8.86 -0.41
N HIS A 217 -16.70 -9.47 -0.15
CA HIS A 217 -15.48 -8.76 0.17
C HIS A 217 -14.68 -8.36 -1.07
N VAL A 218 -15.13 -8.65 -2.30
CA VAL A 218 -14.44 -8.23 -3.54
C VAL A 218 -14.93 -6.85 -3.99
N GLY A 219 -14.05 -6.01 -4.53
CA GLY A 219 -14.33 -4.69 -5.07
C GLY A 219 -14.56 -3.59 -4.03
N ILE A 220 -14.15 -3.80 -2.77
CA ILE A 220 -14.33 -2.79 -1.71
C ILE A 220 -13.26 -1.70 -1.83
N GLU A 221 -13.68 -0.44 -1.93
CA GLU A 221 -12.83 0.76 -1.90
C GLU A 221 -13.16 1.69 -0.72
N PRO A 222 -12.18 2.45 -0.19
CA PRO A 222 -10.76 2.39 -0.50
C PRO A 222 -10.09 1.21 0.23
N ARG A 223 -9.40 0.34 -0.51
CA ARG A 223 -8.65 -0.80 0.04
C ARG A 223 -7.52 -1.18 -0.91
N ASP A 224 -6.44 -1.73 -0.36
CA ASP A 224 -5.33 -2.22 -1.16
C ASP A 224 -5.78 -3.20 -2.26
N MET A 225 -5.52 -2.84 -3.52
CA MET A 225 -5.88 -3.61 -4.71
C MET A 225 -5.33 -5.04 -4.67
N ARG A 226 -4.19 -5.29 -4.00
CA ARG A 226 -3.60 -6.64 -3.88
C ARG A 226 -4.51 -7.59 -3.11
N ILE A 227 -5.21 -7.08 -2.09
CA ILE A 227 -6.18 -7.86 -1.33
C ILE A 227 -7.36 -8.23 -2.22
N ASP A 228 -7.78 -7.30 -3.08
CA ASP A 228 -8.84 -7.57 -4.03
C ASP A 228 -8.45 -8.64 -5.05
N ARG A 229 -7.25 -8.51 -5.62
CA ARG A 229 -6.63 -9.51 -6.51
C ARG A 229 -6.58 -10.89 -5.85
N MET A 230 -6.16 -10.95 -4.59
CA MET A 230 -6.11 -12.19 -3.81
C MET A 230 -7.48 -12.85 -3.72
N LEU A 231 -8.52 -12.11 -3.33
CA LEU A 231 -9.87 -12.65 -3.20
C LEU A 231 -10.41 -13.13 -4.56
N ARG A 232 -10.15 -12.38 -5.65
CA ARG A 232 -10.52 -12.78 -7.02
C ARG A 232 -9.80 -14.05 -7.47
N ILE A 233 -8.52 -14.21 -7.15
CA ILE A 233 -7.75 -15.43 -7.44
C ILE A 233 -8.32 -16.61 -6.66
N VAL A 234 -8.58 -16.45 -5.35
CA VAL A 234 -9.13 -17.52 -4.51
C VAL A 234 -10.50 -17.99 -5.01
N LEU A 235 -11.37 -17.07 -5.47
CA LEU A 235 -12.64 -17.43 -6.10
C LEU A 235 -12.48 -18.29 -7.36
N ARG A 236 -11.37 -18.13 -8.11
CA ARG A 236 -11.03 -18.96 -9.28
C ARG A 236 -10.38 -20.29 -8.92
N LEU A 237 -9.75 -20.37 -7.75
CA LEU A 237 -9.15 -21.57 -7.19
C LEU A 237 -10.15 -22.48 -6.47
N MET A 238 -11.47 -22.22 -6.54
CA MET A 238 -12.48 -23.09 -5.94
C MET A 238 -12.43 -24.51 -6.53
N PRO A 239 -12.62 -25.56 -5.71
CA PRO A 239 -12.49 -26.94 -6.15
C PRO A 239 -13.68 -27.30 -7.06
N LYS A 240 -13.43 -28.19 -8.02
CA LYS A 240 -14.46 -28.65 -9.00
C LYS A 240 -14.76 -30.14 -8.90
N GLY A 241 -14.12 -30.87 -7.99
CA GLY A 241 -14.21 -32.33 -7.88
C GLY A 241 -13.29 -33.05 -8.87
N GLU A 242 -12.17 -32.42 -9.24
CA GLU A 242 -11.24 -32.90 -10.27
C GLU A 242 -9.87 -33.20 -9.65
N PRO A 243 -9.03 -34.10 -10.23
CA PRO A 243 -7.70 -34.40 -9.69
C PRO A 243 -6.78 -33.17 -9.63
N LYS A 244 -7.10 -32.15 -10.44
CA LYS A 244 -6.45 -30.84 -10.47
C LYS A 244 -6.68 -30.01 -9.20
N ASP A 245 -7.61 -30.39 -8.33
CA ASP A 245 -7.94 -29.66 -7.09
C ASP A 245 -6.77 -29.67 -6.09
N LYS A 246 -5.94 -30.71 -6.06
CA LYS A 246 -4.71 -30.74 -5.25
C LYS A 246 -3.80 -29.54 -5.56
N ARG A 247 -3.63 -29.22 -6.85
CA ARG A 247 -2.84 -28.07 -7.28
C ARG A 247 -3.47 -26.74 -6.88
N ARG A 248 -4.82 -26.64 -6.88
CA ARG A 248 -5.55 -25.44 -6.43
C ARG A 248 -5.35 -25.20 -4.94
N ILE A 249 -5.36 -26.27 -4.14
CA ILE A 249 -5.14 -26.22 -2.69
C ILE A 249 -3.71 -25.78 -2.37
N THR A 250 -2.71 -26.33 -3.07
CA THR A 250 -1.31 -25.88 -2.91
C THR A 250 -1.16 -24.37 -3.19
N MET A 251 -1.84 -23.85 -4.21
CA MET A 251 -1.83 -22.40 -4.49
C MET A 251 -2.52 -21.60 -3.39
N LEU A 252 -3.60 -22.12 -2.81
CA LEU A 252 -4.29 -21.49 -1.68
C LEU A 252 -3.40 -21.46 -0.41
N ASP A 253 -2.65 -22.52 -0.14
CA ASP A 253 -1.69 -22.56 0.97
C ASP A 253 -0.59 -21.51 0.79
N GLN A 254 -0.06 -21.36 -0.44
CA GLN A 254 0.92 -20.33 -0.76
C GLN A 254 0.38 -18.93 -0.44
N ILE A 255 -0.85 -18.61 -0.84
CA ILE A 255 -1.50 -17.34 -0.51
C ILE A 255 -1.65 -17.18 1.02
N THR A 256 -2.16 -18.22 1.68
CA THR A 256 -2.44 -18.20 3.12
C THR A 256 -1.17 -17.99 3.94
N SER A 257 -0.04 -18.54 3.51
CA SER A 257 1.26 -18.41 4.18
C SER A 257 1.78 -16.97 4.27
N VAL A 258 1.38 -16.09 3.35
CA VAL A 258 1.85 -14.69 3.30
C VAL A 258 0.99 -13.76 4.17
N LEU A 259 -0.26 -14.15 4.44
CA LEU A 259 -1.22 -13.33 5.20
C LEU A 259 -0.71 -12.85 6.57
N PRO A 260 -0.02 -13.66 7.40
CA PRO A 260 0.46 -13.21 8.70
C PRO A 260 1.48 -12.06 8.59
N LYS A 261 2.38 -12.13 7.60
CA LYS A 261 3.36 -11.06 7.34
C LYS A 261 2.66 -9.79 6.87
N TYR A 262 1.70 -9.94 5.95
CA TYR A 262 0.90 -8.83 5.45
C TYR A 262 0.06 -8.16 6.56
N LYS A 263 -0.54 -8.97 7.45
CA LYS A 263 -1.28 -8.50 8.63
C LYS A 263 -0.40 -7.66 9.57
N LYS A 264 0.83 -8.10 9.85
CA LYS A 264 1.82 -7.34 10.63
C LYS A 264 2.15 -6.00 9.98
N TRP A 265 2.35 -6.00 8.66
CA TRP A 265 2.58 -4.78 7.89
C TRP A 265 1.39 -3.82 7.97
N MET A 266 0.15 -4.31 7.83
CA MET A 266 -1.04 -3.47 7.96
C MET A 266 -1.15 -2.86 9.35
N LYS A 267 -0.90 -3.65 10.39
CA LYS A 267 -0.90 -3.19 11.79
C LYS A 267 0.12 -2.07 12.00
N ALA A 268 1.37 -2.27 11.59
CA ALA A 268 2.43 -1.26 11.73
C ALA A 268 2.07 0.06 10.99
N ARG A 269 1.43 -0.01 9.82
CA ARG A 269 1.00 1.19 9.09
C ARG A 269 -0.22 1.88 9.68
N LEU A 270 -1.12 1.13 10.29
CA LEU A 270 -2.23 1.71 11.04
C LEU A 270 -1.69 2.45 12.28
N GLU A 271 -0.79 1.83 13.03
CA GLU A 271 -0.15 2.41 14.22
C GLU A 271 0.62 3.70 13.89
N ALA A 272 1.41 3.71 12.81
CA ALA A 272 2.12 4.90 12.33
C ALA A 272 1.17 6.06 11.92
N ARG A 273 -0.12 5.79 11.79
CA ARG A 273 -1.17 6.76 11.44
C ARG A 273 -2.12 7.04 12.60
N HIS A 274 -1.74 6.67 13.83
CA HIS A 274 -2.56 6.78 15.03
C HIS A 274 -3.94 6.13 14.86
N SER A 275 -4.01 5.06 14.06
CA SER A 275 -5.21 4.25 13.86
C SER A 275 -4.97 2.87 14.47
N SER A 276 -5.91 2.39 15.28
CA SER A 276 -5.76 1.08 15.92
C SER A 276 -6.22 -0.05 15.00
N ALA A 277 -5.43 -1.12 14.92
CA ALA A 277 -5.85 -2.39 14.33
C ALA A 277 -6.83 -3.09 15.28
N LYS A 278 -7.95 -3.62 14.77
CA LYS A 278 -8.92 -4.42 15.54
C LYS A 278 -8.60 -5.91 15.54
N GLY A 279 -7.63 -6.35 14.72
CA GLY A 279 -7.21 -7.74 14.67
C GLY A 279 -7.97 -8.58 13.63
N ASN A 280 -9.02 -8.06 13.02
CA ASN A 280 -9.70 -8.66 11.86
C ASN A 280 -9.03 -8.19 10.57
N PHE A 281 -8.56 -9.12 9.73
CA PHE A 281 -7.74 -8.81 8.55
C PHE A 281 -8.48 -7.93 7.53
N LEU A 282 -9.72 -8.30 7.16
CA LEU A 282 -10.49 -7.58 6.14
C LEU A 282 -10.95 -6.20 6.65
N GLU A 283 -11.32 -6.10 7.93
CA GLU A 283 -11.63 -4.80 8.53
C GLU A 283 -10.42 -3.88 8.60
N ASP A 284 -9.27 -4.41 9.06
CA ASP A 284 -8.04 -3.64 9.19
C ASP A 284 -7.53 -3.20 7.82
N ALA A 285 -7.68 -4.03 6.79
CA ALA A 285 -7.42 -3.67 5.40
C ALA A 285 -8.26 -2.47 4.92
N LYS A 286 -9.57 -2.48 5.20
CA LYS A 286 -10.45 -1.36 4.86
C LYS A 286 -10.09 -0.11 5.64
N ARG A 287 -9.82 -0.22 6.94
CA ARG A 287 -9.38 0.93 7.76
C ARG A 287 -8.07 1.50 7.26
N LEU A 288 -7.12 0.66 6.89
CA LEU A 288 -5.85 1.10 6.35
C LEU A 288 -6.06 1.86 5.03
N GLY A 289 -6.92 1.37 4.15
CA GLY A 289 -7.28 2.08 2.92
C GLY A 289 -7.88 3.46 3.19
N ILE A 290 -8.81 3.58 4.13
CA ILE A 290 -9.38 4.88 4.55
C ILE A 290 -8.29 5.80 5.13
N ALA A 291 -7.44 5.27 6.00
CA ALA A 291 -6.35 6.04 6.62
C ALA A 291 -5.31 6.51 5.60
N LEU A 292 -4.99 5.68 4.60
CA LEU A 292 -4.08 6.00 3.50
C LEU A 292 -4.67 7.05 2.55
N ASN A 293 -5.97 7.00 2.30
CA ASN A 293 -6.66 8.01 1.49
C ASN A 293 -6.67 9.38 2.20
N ARG A 294 -6.82 9.39 3.53
CA ARG A 294 -6.78 10.61 4.34
C ARG A 294 -5.38 11.21 4.43
N ILE A 295 -4.38 10.37 4.70
CA ILE A 295 -3.00 10.79 4.88
C ILE A 295 -2.14 9.86 4.02
N PRO A 296 -1.73 10.26 2.80
CA PRO A 296 -0.85 9.44 1.98
C PRO A 296 0.49 9.21 2.70
N GLY A 297 1.11 8.05 2.47
CA GLY A 297 2.44 7.76 2.99
C GLY A 297 3.53 8.40 2.14
N PRO A 298 4.72 8.65 2.70
CA PRO A 298 5.87 9.00 1.88
C PRO A 298 6.24 7.84 0.94
N GLY A 299 6.70 8.17 -0.26
CA GLY A 299 7.09 7.19 -1.29
C GLY A 299 5.96 6.80 -2.24
N PHE A 300 5.99 5.55 -2.71
CA PHE A 300 4.99 5.05 -3.66
C PHE A 300 3.64 4.81 -2.97
N PRO A 301 2.55 5.39 -3.50
CA PRO A 301 1.22 5.22 -2.94
C PRO A 301 0.75 3.78 -3.12
N VAL A 302 -0.06 3.32 -2.16
CA VAL A 302 -0.75 2.05 -2.29
C VAL A 302 -1.90 2.22 -3.29
N PRO A 303 -2.07 1.30 -4.27
CA PRO A 303 -3.25 1.32 -5.12
C PRO A 303 -4.48 0.99 -4.27
N LEU A 304 -5.39 1.96 -4.11
CA LEU A 304 -6.58 1.85 -3.26
C LEU A 304 -7.88 1.58 -4.04
N THR A 305 -7.76 1.29 -5.33
CA THR A 305 -8.87 0.99 -6.24
C THR A 305 -9.15 -0.51 -6.30
N ASN A 306 -10.30 -0.87 -6.85
CA ASN A 306 -10.68 -2.23 -7.20
C ASN A 306 -9.70 -2.84 -8.22
N ASP A 307 -9.55 -4.17 -8.21
CA ASP A 307 -8.68 -4.87 -9.14
C ASP A 307 -9.42 -5.17 -10.45
N ASP A 308 -9.10 -4.40 -11.49
CA ASP A 308 -9.66 -4.57 -12.84
C ASP A 308 -8.79 -5.44 -13.76
N LYS A 309 -7.60 -5.88 -13.31
CA LYS A 309 -6.71 -6.70 -14.14
C LYS A 309 -7.41 -8.00 -14.54
N SER A 310 -7.31 -8.37 -15.81
CA SER A 310 -7.83 -9.64 -16.28
C SER A 310 -7.06 -10.80 -15.64
N LEU A 311 -7.80 -11.80 -15.16
CA LEU A 311 -7.23 -13.00 -14.57
C LEU A 311 -7.42 -14.19 -15.54
N PRO A 312 -6.51 -15.18 -15.54
CA PRO A 312 -6.62 -16.40 -16.34
C PRO A 312 -7.87 -17.22 -15.98
N ASN A 313 -8.40 -17.97 -16.95
CA ASN A 313 -9.58 -18.81 -16.72
C ASN A 313 -9.31 -19.83 -15.59
N SER A 314 -10.34 -20.18 -14.82
CA SER A 314 -10.33 -21.24 -13.78
C SER A 314 -9.83 -22.63 -14.24
N ALA A 315 -9.75 -22.86 -15.56
CA ALA A 315 -9.20 -24.08 -16.16
C ALA A 315 -7.68 -23.99 -16.43
N ASP A 316 -7.15 -22.78 -16.60
CA ASP A 316 -5.74 -22.50 -16.86
C ASP A 316 -4.99 -22.39 -15.52
N LEU A 317 -4.50 -23.54 -15.04
CA LEU A 317 -3.78 -23.61 -13.77
C LEU A 317 -2.36 -23.04 -13.88
N ASP A 318 -1.74 -23.06 -15.05
CA ASP A 318 -0.38 -22.54 -15.22
C ASP A 318 -0.39 -21.01 -15.11
N GLY A 319 -1.30 -20.35 -15.84
CA GLY A 319 -1.51 -18.91 -15.70
C GLY A 319 -1.95 -18.50 -14.30
N LEU A 320 -2.79 -19.30 -13.63
CA LEU A 320 -3.16 -19.04 -12.24
C LEU A 320 -1.97 -19.19 -11.28
N SER A 321 -1.07 -20.16 -11.46
CA SER A 321 0.13 -20.26 -10.62
C SER A 321 1.05 -19.05 -10.80
N ASP A 322 1.21 -18.56 -12.02
CA ASP A 322 2.03 -17.38 -12.28
C ASP A 322 1.46 -16.15 -11.57
N GLU A 323 0.13 -15.97 -11.65
CA GLU A 323 -0.56 -14.88 -10.96
C GLU A 323 -0.50 -15.01 -9.43
N VAL A 324 -0.53 -16.23 -8.89
CA VAL A 324 -0.32 -16.48 -7.45
C VAL A 324 1.10 -16.09 -7.04
N ASN A 325 2.12 -16.46 -7.84
CA ASN A 325 3.51 -16.09 -7.55
C ASN A 325 3.71 -14.57 -7.58
N ILE A 326 3.17 -13.89 -8.59
CA ILE A 326 3.18 -12.41 -8.67
C ILE A 326 2.51 -11.80 -7.44
N LEU A 327 1.33 -12.32 -7.05
CA LEU A 327 0.61 -11.85 -5.86
C LEU A 327 1.45 -12.03 -4.59
N VAL A 328 1.98 -13.22 -4.35
CA VAL A 328 2.81 -13.56 -3.19
C VAL A 328 4.02 -12.63 -3.07
N ASN A 329 4.72 -12.41 -4.19
CA ASN A 329 5.84 -11.48 -4.26
C ASN A 329 5.41 -10.05 -3.94
N SER A 330 4.30 -9.59 -4.53
CA SER A 330 3.78 -8.25 -4.30
C SER A 330 3.30 -8.01 -2.85
N MET A 331 2.85 -9.06 -2.16
CA MET A 331 2.40 -9.01 -0.77
C MET A 331 3.55 -9.16 0.24
N SER A 332 4.73 -9.64 -0.18
CA SER A 332 5.91 -9.76 0.67
C SER A 332 6.64 -8.41 0.82
N ILE A 333 6.02 -7.48 1.54
CA ILE A 333 6.53 -6.11 1.68
C ILE A 333 7.55 -6.04 2.84
N PRO A 334 8.71 -5.38 2.67
CA PRO A 334 9.60 -5.08 3.78
C PRO A 334 8.98 -4.00 4.68
N SER A 335 9.19 -4.12 5.99
CA SER A 335 8.57 -3.26 7.03
C SER A 335 8.75 -1.75 6.82
N ALA A 336 9.82 -1.33 6.11
CA ALA A 336 10.26 0.06 6.01
C ALA A 336 10.13 0.72 4.61
N SER A 337 9.52 0.08 3.60
CA SER A 337 9.49 0.65 2.23
C SER A 337 8.07 0.71 1.63
N GLY A 338 7.88 1.69 0.74
CA GLY A 338 6.70 1.79 -0.12
C GLY A 338 6.57 0.58 -1.05
N ILE A 339 5.39 0.40 -1.63
CA ILE A 339 5.12 -0.70 -2.56
C ILE A 339 5.90 -0.42 -3.84
N VAL A 340 6.88 -1.26 -4.16
CA VAL A 340 7.48 -1.28 -5.49
C VAL A 340 6.41 -1.90 -6.38
N VAL A 341 5.73 -1.07 -7.16
CA VAL A 341 4.91 -1.56 -8.26
C VAL A 341 5.92 -2.18 -9.23
N GLU A 342 5.94 -3.51 -9.37
CA GLU A 342 6.50 -4.11 -10.57
C GLU A 342 5.76 -3.46 -11.73
N ALA A 343 6.50 -2.65 -12.49
CA ALA A 343 5.95 -1.93 -13.63
C ALA A 343 5.40 -2.96 -14.63
N VAL A 344 4.10 -2.83 -14.90
CA VAL A 344 3.33 -3.22 -16.10
C VAL A 344 3.80 -4.46 -16.85
#